data_AF-A0A382XMT5-F1
#
_entry.id   AF-A0A382XMT5-F1
#
_cell.length_a   1.000
_cell.length_b   1.000
_cell.length_c   1.000
_cell.angle_alpha   90.00
_cell.angle_beta   90.00
_cell.angle_gamma   90.00
#
_symmetry.space_group_name_H-M   'P 1'
#
loop_
_entity.id
_entity.type
_entity.pdbx_description
1 polymer ?
#
loop_
_entity_poly.entity_id
_entity_poly.type
_entity_poly.pdbx_seq_one_letter_code
_entity_poly.pdbx_strand_id
1 'polypeptide(L)'
;IAKVLYYYGGMLLPNSTLLLKDVKPLYKEMMGYKCMFVSEMVSRNSTSVNTRFYPSYKLMGCKKKSKYMDKLIKKIEILLTTDNTDEMDFEGEVDRELYCMCNNEEIQLMNGSLFGTKTKEGKVVLVDDLLNLSYINFDKNMYGICLPKKEIEKRTKYNWFGRLNREQILEANTAVSKYFLISAGQ
;
A
#
# COMPACT_ATOMS: atom_id res chain seq x y z
N ILE A 1 -7.41 13.81 -0.51
CA ILE A 1 -6.21 13.27 -1.20
C ILE A 1 -6.48 12.93 -2.66
N ALA A 2 -7.53 12.16 -3.02
CA ALA A 2 -7.82 11.84 -4.42
C ALA A 2 -7.92 13.08 -5.33
N LYS A 3 -8.60 14.15 -4.88
CA LYS A 3 -8.65 15.45 -5.60
C LYS A 3 -7.25 16.06 -5.83
N VAL A 4 -6.33 15.92 -4.88
CA VAL A 4 -4.94 16.41 -5.04
C VAL A 4 -4.25 15.66 -6.16
N LEU A 5 -4.32 14.32 -6.16
CA LEU A 5 -3.78 13.52 -7.25
C LEU A 5 -4.43 13.86 -8.59
N TYR A 6 -5.73 14.14 -8.63
CA TYR A 6 -6.40 14.56 -9.87
C TYR A 6 -5.85 15.89 -10.41
N TYR A 7 -5.69 16.91 -9.56
CA TYR A 7 -5.24 18.23 -10.00
C TYR A 7 -3.74 18.32 -10.31
N TYR A 8 -2.91 17.56 -9.59
CA TYR A 8 -1.45 17.66 -9.67
C TYR A 8 -0.77 16.43 -10.28
N GLY A 9 -1.46 15.29 -10.34
CA GLY A 9 -0.85 14.00 -10.63
C GLY A 9 0.04 13.51 -9.50
N GLY A 10 0.91 12.55 -9.82
CA GLY A 10 1.89 12.00 -8.89
C GLY A 10 1.44 10.68 -8.27
N MET A 11 2.05 10.34 -7.14
CA MET A 11 1.86 9.06 -6.45
C MET A 11 1.60 9.32 -4.96
N LEU A 12 0.64 8.58 -4.43
CA LEU A 12 0.34 8.46 -3.01
C LEU A 12 1.03 7.21 -2.45
N LEU A 13 1.81 7.41 -1.40
CA LEU A 13 2.41 6.37 -0.60
C LEU A 13 1.91 6.50 0.85
N PRO A 14 1.63 5.39 1.54
CA PRO A 14 1.39 5.42 2.99
C PRO A 14 2.61 6.01 3.72
N ASN A 15 2.39 6.83 4.73
CA ASN A 15 3.47 7.38 5.56
C ASN A 15 4.24 6.31 6.36
N SER A 16 3.66 5.12 6.52
CA SER A 16 4.30 3.94 7.09
C SER A 16 5.13 3.15 6.07
N THR A 17 5.49 3.74 4.93
CA THR A 17 6.30 3.10 3.89
C THR A 17 7.77 3.43 4.05
N LEU A 18 8.60 2.40 4.21
CA LEU A 18 10.05 2.51 4.16
C LEU A 18 10.53 2.37 2.71
N LEU A 19 11.16 3.41 2.15
CA LEU A 19 11.71 3.36 0.79
C LEU A 19 13.16 2.88 0.79
N LEU A 20 13.47 1.98 -0.14
CA LEU A 20 14.81 1.41 -0.30
C LEU A 20 15.55 1.96 -1.53
N LYS A 21 14.81 2.53 -2.49
CA LYS A 21 15.36 3.18 -3.69
C LYS A 21 14.40 4.24 -4.22
N ASP A 22 14.86 5.05 -5.18
CA ASP A 22 14.04 6.07 -5.83
C ASP A 22 12.80 5.44 -6.49
N VAL A 23 11.62 5.99 -6.19
CA VAL A 23 10.32 5.55 -6.72
C VAL A 23 9.94 6.22 -8.03
N LYS A 24 10.70 7.23 -8.47
CA LYS A 24 10.44 7.94 -9.73
C LYS A 24 10.51 7.04 -10.97
N PRO A 25 11.46 6.07 -11.09
CA PRO A 25 11.46 5.12 -12.20
C PRO A 25 10.19 4.29 -12.24
N LEU A 26 9.75 3.76 -11.08
CA LEU A 26 8.51 3.00 -10.96
C LEU A 26 7.30 3.83 -11.40
N TYR A 27 7.19 5.07 -10.92
CA TYR A 27 6.09 5.95 -11.33
C TYR A 27 6.08 6.14 -12.86
N LYS A 28 7.22 6.41 -13.48
CA LYS A 28 7.32 6.59 -14.94
C LYS A 28 6.92 5.33 -15.70
N GLU A 29 7.37 4.17 -15.25
CA GLU A 29 7.04 2.87 -15.81
C GLU A 29 5.52 2.64 -15.77
N MET A 30 4.91 2.80 -14.60
CA MET A 30 3.46 2.61 -14.41
C MET A 30 2.63 3.61 -15.24
N MET A 31 3.09 4.86 -15.36
CA MET A 31 2.47 5.88 -16.21
C MET A 31 2.62 5.62 -17.71
N GLY A 32 3.54 4.74 -18.12
CA GLY A 32 3.70 4.28 -19.49
C GLY A 32 2.57 3.35 -19.93
N TYR A 33 2.07 2.50 -19.02
CA TYR A 33 1.01 1.54 -19.31
C TYR A 33 -0.39 2.17 -19.32
N LYS A 34 -0.77 2.86 -18.24
CA LYS A 34 -2.10 3.45 -18.05
C LYS A 34 -1.99 4.82 -17.37
N CYS A 35 -3.05 5.63 -17.42
CA CYS A 35 -3.06 6.97 -16.81
C CYS A 35 -3.30 6.97 -15.28
N MET A 36 -3.56 5.79 -14.71
CA MET A 36 -3.70 5.56 -13.27
C MET A 36 -3.26 4.13 -12.92
N PHE A 37 -2.68 3.97 -11.75
CA PHE A 37 -2.38 2.66 -11.16
C PHE A 37 -2.72 2.63 -9.68
N VAL A 38 -2.90 1.42 -9.16
CA VAL A 38 -3.10 1.10 -7.76
C VAL A 38 -2.25 -0.11 -7.39
N SER A 39 -1.86 -0.24 -6.11
CA SER A 39 -1.14 -1.41 -5.64
C SER A 39 -2.08 -2.44 -5.04
N GLU A 40 -1.71 -3.71 -5.22
CA GLU A 40 -2.22 -4.78 -4.39
C GLU A 40 -1.71 -4.62 -2.95
N MET A 41 -2.63 -4.64 -1.99
CA MET A 41 -2.31 -4.69 -0.57
C MET A 41 -3.05 -5.84 0.10
N VAL A 42 -2.66 -6.17 1.34
CA VAL A 42 -3.32 -7.21 2.12
C VAL A 42 -4.74 -6.74 2.47
N SER A 43 -5.75 -7.42 1.93
CA SER A 43 -7.15 -7.09 2.24
C SER A 43 -7.56 -7.61 3.61
N ARG A 44 -8.28 -6.78 4.36
CA ARG A 44 -8.80 -7.08 5.70
C ARG A 44 -10.24 -6.58 5.91
N ASN A 45 -10.89 -6.15 4.84
CA ASN A 45 -12.29 -5.76 4.84
C ASN A 45 -13.15 -6.92 4.29
N SER A 46 -14.43 -6.68 4.02
CA SER A 46 -15.36 -7.71 3.53
C SER A 46 -14.88 -8.45 2.26
N THR A 47 -13.91 -7.92 1.51
CA THR A 47 -13.30 -8.58 0.34
C THR A 47 -12.26 -9.65 0.69
N SER A 48 -11.76 -9.70 1.94
CA SER A 48 -10.72 -10.65 2.37
C SER A 48 -11.19 -12.12 2.37
N VAL A 49 -12.51 -12.34 2.27
CA VAL A 49 -13.13 -13.67 2.16
C VAL A 49 -12.75 -14.35 0.83
N ASN A 50 -12.52 -13.57 -0.23
CA ASN A 50 -12.32 -14.10 -1.58
C ASN A 50 -10.86 -14.15 -2.02
N THR A 51 -10.03 -13.20 -1.57
CA THR A 51 -8.59 -13.14 -1.93
C THR A 51 -7.78 -12.46 -0.82
N ARG A 52 -6.52 -12.90 -0.61
CA ARG A 52 -5.62 -12.30 0.39
C ARG A 52 -5.00 -10.96 -0.04
N PHE A 53 -5.00 -10.68 -1.33
CA PHE A 53 -4.49 -9.43 -1.91
C PHE A 53 -5.57 -8.77 -2.74
N TYR A 54 -5.72 -7.47 -2.58
CA TYR A 54 -6.74 -6.71 -3.30
C TYR A 54 -6.23 -5.32 -3.68
N PRO A 55 -6.70 -4.73 -4.80
CA PRO A 55 -6.36 -3.36 -5.15
C PRO A 55 -6.75 -2.40 -4.04
N SER A 56 -5.84 -1.51 -3.65
CA SER A 56 -6.11 -0.54 -2.59
C SER A 56 -5.73 0.88 -2.99
N TYR A 57 -6.59 1.83 -2.62
CA TYR A 57 -6.35 3.26 -2.78
C TYR A 57 -5.25 3.79 -1.85
N LYS A 58 -4.79 2.99 -0.87
CA LYS A 58 -3.72 3.37 0.07
C LYS A 58 -2.38 3.62 -0.64
N LEU A 59 -2.16 2.93 -1.76
CA LEU A 59 -1.01 3.14 -2.63
C LEU A 59 -1.50 3.23 -4.07
N MET A 60 -1.50 4.43 -4.61
CA MET A 60 -2.01 4.70 -5.96
C MET A 60 -1.27 5.87 -6.61
N GLY A 61 -1.31 5.95 -7.92
CA GLY A 61 -0.76 7.09 -8.66
C GLY A 61 -1.50 7.35 -9.95
N CYS A 62 -1.46 8.59 -10.43
CA CYS A 62 -2.11 8.95 -11.68
C CYS A 62 -1.43 10.14 -12.37
N LYS A 63 -1.79 10.33 -13.64
CA LYS A 63 -1.51 11.57 -14.37
C LYS A 63 -2.51 12.64 -13.93
N LYS A 64 -2.09 13.90 -14.00
CA LYS A 64 -2.98 15.06 -13.85
C LYS A 64 -4.18 14.92 -14.80
N LYS A 65 -5.38 15.22 -14.28
CA LYS A 65 -6.67 15.12 -14.98
C LYS A 65 -6.96 13.72 -15.54
N SER A 66 -6.53 12.66 -14.84
CA SER A 66 -6.89 11.29 -15.22
C SER A 66 -8.41 11.06 -15.11
N LYS A 67 -9.02 10.57 -16.20
CA LYS A 67 -10.45 10.24 -16.26
C LYS A 67 -10.87 9.20 -15.22
N TYR A 68 -9.99 8.24 -14.91
CA TYR A 68 -10.28 7.18 -13.94
C TYR A 68 -10.13 7.67 -12.49
N MET A 69 -9.25 8.64 -12.25
CA MET A 69 -9.19 9.32 -10.95
C MET A 69 -10.45 10.17 -10.71
N ASP A 70 -10.98 10.83 -11.74
CA ASP A 70 -12.27 11.55 -11.65
C ASP A 70 -13.43 10.58 -11.35
N LYS A 71 -13.48 9.43 -12.03
CA LYS A 71 -14.45 8.36 -11.76
C LYS A 71 -14.36 7.88 -10.30
N LEU A 72 -13.14 7.64 -9.79
CA LEU A 72 -12.91 7.25 -8.39
C LEU A 72 -13.36 8.34 -7.40
N ILE A 73 -13.07 9.62 -7.69
CA ILE A 73 -13.50 10.74 -6.84
C ILE A 73 -15.03 10.78 -6.75
N LYS A 74 -15.74 10.67 -7.88
CA LYS A 74 -17.21 10.66 -7.90
C LYS A 74 -17.77 9.49 -7.11
N LYS A 75 -17.19 8.29 -7.23
CA LYS A 75 -17.61 7.12 -6.44
C LYS A 75 -17.41 7.37 -4.94
N ILE A 76 -16.26 7.91 -4.53
CA ILE A 76 -15.99 8.27 -3.13
C ILE A 76 -16.98 9.32 -2.63
N GLU A 77 -17.27 10.35 -3.42
CA GLU A 77 -18.26 11.39 -3.06
C GLU A 77 -19.66 10.81 -2.88
N ILE A 78 -20.09 9.92 -3.77
CA ILE A 78 -21.37 9.21 -3.63
C ILE A 78 -21.39 8.42 -2.33
N LEU A 79 -20.38 7.57 -2.09
CA LEU A 79 -20.30 6.74 -0.88
C LEU A 79 -20.37 7.57 0.41
N LEU A 80 -19.68 8.72 0.46
CA LEU A 80 -19.72 9.63 1.61
C LEU A 80 -21.09 10.30 1.81
N THR A 81 -21.89 10.44 0.75
CA THR A 81 -23.24 11.03 0.83
C THR A 81 -24.33 10.01 1.15
N THR A 82 -24.17 8.76 0.71
CA THR A 82 -25.18 7.71 0.88
C THR A 82 -25.05 6.92 2.18
N ASP A 83 -23.87 6.87 2.79
CA ASP A 83 -23.60 5.97 3.91
C ASP A 83 -22.87 6.64 5.09
N ASN A 84 -23.44 6.49 6.29
CA ASN A 84 -22.83 6.78 7.60
C ASN A 84 -22.32 5.47 8.26
N THR A 85 -22.04 4.43 7.46
CA THR A 85 -21.71 3.08 7.92
C THR A 85 -20.21 2.89 8.18
N ASP A 86 -19.87 1.79 8.87
CA ASP A 86 -18.54 1.47 9.39
C ASP A 86 -17.40 1.60 8.35
N GLU A 87 -16.24 2.08 8.80
CA GLU A 87 -15.04 2.32 7.97
C GLU A 87 -14.65 1.10 7.11
N MET A 88 -14.91 -0.12 7.61
CA MET A 88 -14.60 -1.36 6.91
C MET A 88 -15.45 -1.57 5.65
N ASP A 89 -16.73 -1.19 5.69
CA ASP A 89 -17.64 -1.34 4.55
C ASP A 89 -17.32 -0.27 3.49
N PHE A 90 -17.06 0.95 3.93
CA PHE A 90 -16.57 2.02 3.04
C PHE A 90 -15.26 1.62 2.32
N GLU A 91 -14.26 1.12 3.05
CA GLU A 91 -13.01 0.63 2.44
C GLU A 91 -13.30 -0.49 1.43
N GLY A 92 -14.20 -1.42 1.77
CA GLY A 92 -14.60 -2.53 0.89
C GLY A 92 -15.25 -2.07 -0.42
N GLU A 93 -16.13 -1.07 -0.39
CA GLU A 93 -16.79 -0.53 -1.58
C GLU A 93 -15.83 0.19 -2.52
N VAL A 94 -14.88 0.97 -1.98
CA VAL A 94 -13.85 1.63 -2.78
C VAL A 94 -12.92 0.60 -3.43
N ASP A 95 -12.50 -0.39 -2.65
CA ASP A 95 -11.65 -1.48 -3.11
C ASP A 95 -12.34 -2.28 -4.25
N ARG A 96 -13.65 -2.58 -4.12
CA ARG A 96 -14.44 -3.25 -5.17
C ARG A 96 -14.49 -2.45 -6.47
N GLU A 97 -14.67 -1.14 -6.39
CA GLU A 97 -14.64 -0.27 -7.56
C GLU A 97 -13.27 -0.33 -8.26
N LEU A 98 -12.17 -0.26 -7.49
CA LEU A 98 -10.82 -0.38 -8.03
C LEU A 98 -10.58 -1.74 -8.70
N TYR A 99 -11.11 -2.82 -8.12
CA TYR A 99 -11.05 -4.15 -8.70
C TYR A 99 -11.76 -4.21 -10.06
N CYS A 100 -12.98 -3.64 -10.15
CA CYS A 100 -13.70 -3.53 -11.42
C CYS A 100 -12.91 -2.73 -12.46
N MET A 101 -12.31 -1.60 -12.07
CA MET A 101 -11.46 -0.81 -12.98
C MET A 101 -10.22 -1.59 -13.44
N CYS A 102 -9.59 -2.37 -12.56
CA CYS A 102 -8.44 -3.22 -12.94
C CYS A 102 -8.86 -4.31 -13.91
N ASN A 103 -9.97 -5.00 -13.64
CA ASN A 103 -10.48 -6.10 -14.47
C ASN A 103 -10.94 -5.63 -15.86
N ASN A 104 -11.42 -4.38 -15.95
CA ASN A 104 -11.77 -3.73 -17.22
C ASN A 104 -10.56 -3.14 -17.96
N GLU A 105 -9.33 -3.40 -17.49
CA GLU A 105 -8.08 -2.84 -18.00
C GLU A 105 -8.06 -1.29 -18.05
N GLU A 106 -8.86 -0.64 -17.21
CA GLU A 106 -8.95 0.81 -17.13
C GLU A 106 -7.75 1.40 -16.41
N ILE A 107 -7.34 0.76 -15.31
CA ILE A 107 -6.20 1.16 -14.47
C ILE A 107 -5.22 -0.01 -14.33
N GLN A 108 -3.95 0.32 -14.11
CA GLN A 108 -2.91 -0.69 -13.92
C GLN A 108 -2.89 -1.18 -12.46
N LEU A 109 -2.86 -2.50 -12.27
CA LEU A 109 -2.60 -3.09 -10.97
C LEU A 109 -1.10 -3.34 -10.79
N MET A 110 -0.54 -2.80 -9.73
CA MET A 110 0.85 -2.96 -9.35
C MET A 110 1.00 -4.11 -8.37
N ASN A 111 1.96 -4.99 -8.66
CA ASN A 111 2.24 -6.16 -7.86
C ASN A 111 2.75 -5.76 -6.46
N GLY A 112 2.10 -6.31 -5.42
CA GLY A 112 2.45 -6.01 -4.03
C GLY A 112 3.89 -6.37 -3.59
N SER A 113 4.60 -7.20 -4.36
CA SER A 113 6.01 -7.53 -4.06
C SER A 113 6.92 -6.32 -4.17
N LEU A 114 6.54 -5.30 -4.95
CA LEU A 114 7.29 -4.05 -5.10
C LEU A 114 7.31 -3.20 -3.82
N PHE A 115 6.33 -3.39 -2.93
CA PHE A 115 6.20 -2.68 -1.66
C PHE A 115 6.18 -3.61 -0.44
N GLY A 116 6.73 -4.82 -0.57
CA GLY A 116 6.94 -5.74 0.55
C GLY A 116 5.66 -6.27 1.20
N THR A 117 4.51 -6.22 0.51
CA THR A 117 3.27 -6.83 1.04
C THR A 117 3.22 -8.34 0.79
N LYS A 118 4.07 -8.84 -0.11
CA LYS A 118 4.28 -10.26 -0.37
C LYS A 118 5.73 -10.60 -0.69
N THR A 119 6.11 -11.83 -0.42
CA THR A 119 7.43 -12.38 -0.74
C THR A 119 7.58 -12.62 -2.24
N LYS A 120 8.80 -12.93 -2.69
CA LYS A 120 9.08 -13.35 -4.07
C LYS A 120 8.25 -14.57 -4.51
N GLU A 121 7.87 -15.43 -3.56
CA GLU A 121 7.03 -16.62 -3.79
C GLU A 121 5.52 -16.29 -3.76
N GLY A 122 5.13 -15.02 -3.61
CA GLY A 122 3.73 -14.61 -3.51
C GLY A 122 3.09 -14.88 -2.15
N LYS A 123 3.86 -15.25 -1.12
CA LYS A 123 3.33 -15.41 0.24
C LYS A 123 3.11 -14.05 0.88
N VAL A 124 1.99 -13.89 1.58
CA VAL A 124 1.70 -12.66 2.33
C VAL A 124 2.75 -12.41 3.40
N VAL A 125 3.13 -11.14 3.56
CA VAL A 125 4.00 -10.70 4.66
C VAL A 125 3.13 -10.01 5.71
N LEU A 126 3.09 -10.57 6.91
CA LEU A 126 2.32 -10.06 8.04
C LEU A 126 3.19 -9.22 8.97
N VAL A 127 2.55 -8.47 9.87
CA VAL A 127 3.28 -7.70 10.89
C VAL A 127 4.14 -8.60 11.77
N ASP A 128 3.70 -9.84 12.02
CA ASP A 128 4.43 -10.85 12.77
C ASP A 128 5.73 -11.22 12.06
N ASP A 129 5.73 -11.30 10.73
CA ASP A 129 6.95 -11.59 9.97
C ASP A 129 7.94 -10.43 10.06
N LEU A 130 7.43 -9.19 9.94
CA LEU A 130 8.24 -7.97 9.94
C LEU A 130 8.89 -7.67 11.29
N LEU A 131 8.16 -7.90 12.39
CA LEU A 131 8.59 -7.53 13.75
C LEU A 131 9.22 -8.69 14.55
N ASN A 132 9.27 -9.90 13.99
CA ASN A 132 10.05 -11.01 14.54
C ASN A 132 11.39 -11.18 13.81
N LEU A 133 12.19 -12.17 14.24
CA LEU A 133 13.48 -12.54 13.64
C LEU A 133 13.37 -13.42 12.40
N SER A 134 12.19 -13.47 11.78
CA SER A 134 11.92 -14.31 10.62
C SER A 134 12.70 -13.81 9.40
N TYR A 135 13.33 -14.74 8.66
CA TYR A 135 13.87 -14.40 7.34
C TYR A 135 12.73 -14.25 6.35
N ILE A 136 12.65 -13.11 5.67
CA ILE A 136 11.65 -12.84 4.64
C ILE A 136 12.36 -12.73 3.29
N ASN A 137 12.00 -13.61 2.36
CA ASN A 137 12.54 -13.61 1.00
C ASN A 137 11.81 -12.59 0.12
N PHE A 138 12.12 -11.30 0.29
CA PHE A 138 11.56 -10.24 -0.56
C PHE A 138 12.10 -10.29 -1.99
N ASP A 139 11.36 -9.65 -2.90
CA ASP A 139 11.83 -9.45 -4.26
C ASP A 139 13.05 -8.50 -4.27
N LYS A 140 14.10 -8.84 -5.01
CA LYS A 140 15.29 -8.00 -5.17
C LYS A 140 14.96 -6.66 -5.84
N ASN A 141 13.89 -6.62 -6.63
CA ASN A 141 13.43 -5.45 -7.34
C ASN A 141 12.43 -4.61 -6.53
N MET A 142 12.19 -4.90 -5.25
CA MET A 142 11.31 -4.07 -4.43
C MET A 142 11.80 -2.63 -4.31
N TYR A 143 10.85 -1.69 -4.18
CA TYR A 143 11.10 -0.26 -3.99
C TYR A 143 10.99 0.16 -2.53
N GLY A 144 10.25 -0.60 -1.73
CA GLY A 144 10.08 -0.32 -0.32
C GLY A 144 9.30 -1.40 0.41
N ILE A 145 9.02 -1.14 1.68
CA ILE A 145 8.20 -1.99 2.55
C ILE A 145 7.11 -1.10 3.14
N CYS A 146 5.85 -1.38 2.81
CA CYS A 146 4.72 -0.73 3.46
C CYS A 146 4.40 -1.42 4.79
N LEU A 147 4.69 -0.75 5.90
CA LEU A 147 4.40 -1.28 7.23
C LEU A 147 2.89 -1.24 7.50
N PRO A 148 2.30 -2.32 8.06
CA PRO A 148 0.87 -2.39 8.34
C PRO A 148 0.53 -1.57 9.60
N LYS A 149 0.52 -0.24 9.47
CA LYS A 149 0.31 0.72 10.57
C LYS A 149 -0.88 0.38 11.46
N LYS A 150 -2.07 0.15 10.88
CA LYS A 150 -3.29 -0.19 11.63
C LYS A 150 -3.10 -1.43 12.51
N GLU A 151 -2.29 -2.41 12.12
CA GLU A 151 -2.01 -3.58 12.96
C GLU A 151 -1.02 -3.29 14.08
N ILE A 152 0.02 -2.51 13.78
CA ILE A 152 1.00 -2.09 14.77
C ILE A 152 0.31 -1.30 15.89
N GLU A 153 -0.70 -0.50 15.56
CA GLU A 153 -1.45 0.33 16.53
C GLU A 153 -2.57 -0.44 17.27
N LYS A 154 -3.25 -1.38 16.59
CA LYS A 154 -4.36 -2.14 17.19
C LYS A 154 -3.89 -3.29 18.07
N ARG A 155 -2.78 -3.94 17.72
CA ARG A 155 -2.28 -5.12 18.45
C ARG A 155 -1.32 -4.67 19.53
N THR A 156 -1.74 -4.75 20.79
CA THR A 156 -0.93 -4.43 21.99
C THR A 156 0.46 -5.07 21.96
N LYS A 157 0.59 -6.27 21.40
CA LYS A 157 1.86 -6.98 21.17
C LYS A 157 2.90 -6.17 20.37
N TYR A 158 2.49 -5.27 19.48
CA TYR A 158 3.38 -4.53 18.58
C TYR A 158 3.43 -3.03 18.83
N ASN A 159 2.64 -2.52 19.79
CA ASN A 159 2.63 -1.10 20.15
C ASN A 159 4.01 -0.57 20.58
N TRP A 160 4.89 -1.44 21.09
CA TRP A 160 6.26 -1.06 21.46
C TRP A 160 7.03 -0.52 20.25
N PHE A 161 6.82 -1.07 19.05
CA PHE A 161 7.53 -0.66 17.84
C PHE A 161 7.17 0.77 17.44
N GLY A 162 5.89 1.14 17.54
CA GLY A 162 5.43 2.51 17.25
C GLY A 162 5.92 3.57 18.25
N ARG A 163 6.49 3.16 19.39
CA ARG A 163 7.06 4.05 20.41
C ARG A 163 8.57 4.22 20.30
N LEU A 164 9.22 3.44 19.45
CA LEU A 164 10.66 3.50 19.29
C LEU A 164 11.07 4.77 18.56
N ASN A 165 12.18 5.36 19.01
CA ASN A 165 12.88 6.40 18.26
C ASN A 165 13.73 5.77 17.13
N ARG A 166 14.35 6.62 16.32
CA ARG A 166 15.16 6.18 15.17
C ARG A 166 16.30 5.23 15.57
N GLU A 167 17.09 5.57 16.59
CA GLU A 167 18.23 4.76 17.03
C GLU A 167 17.77 3.39 17.52
N GLN A 168 16.72 3.37 18.35
CA GLN A 168 16.12 2.14 18.85
C GLN A 168 15.56 1.25 17.74
N ILE A 169 15.01 1.83 16.66
CA ILE A 169 14.56 1.04 15.50
C ILE A 169 15.75 0.37 14.79
N LEU A 170 16.87 1.07 14.65
CA LEU A 170 18.06 0.55 13.98
C LEU A 170 18.74 -0.55 14.81
N GLU A 171 18.71 -0.44 16.14
CA GLU A 171 19.26 -1.43 17.08
C GLU A 171 18.30 -2.58 17.37
N ALA A 172 17.01 -2.42 17.07
CA ALA A 172 16.01 -3.45 17.35
C ALA A 172 16.30 -4.73 16.54
N ASN A 173 16.20 -5.86 17.22
CA ASN A 173 16.42 -7.17 16.61
C ASN A 173 15.13 -7.64 15.92
N THR A 174 14.78 -7.02 14.79
CA THR A 174 13.62 -7.38 13.97
C THR A 174 14.00 -7.55 12.50
N ALA A 175 13.17 -8.25 11.72
CA ALA A 175 13.37 -8.38 10.28
C ALA A 175 13.33 -7.01 9.59
N VAL A 176 12.39 -6.13 9.99
CA VAL A 176 12.26 -4.79 9.39
C VAL A 176 13.43 -3.87 9.71
N SER A 177 14.03 -3.94 10.90
CA SER A 177 15.17 -3.11 11.32
C SER A 177 16.36 -3.23 10.37
N LYS A 178 16.61 -4.44 9.83
CA LYS A 178 17.65 -4.67 8.80
C LYS A 178 17.41 -3.83 7.55
N TYR A 179 16.15 -3.65 7.14
CA TYR A 179 15.81 -2.82 5.99
C TYR A 179 15.87 -1.33 6.30
N PHE A 180 15.64 -0.92 7.55
CA PHE A 180 15.87 0.47 7.97
C PHE A 180 17.35 0.85 7.87
N LEU A 181 18.27 -0.05 8.22
CA LEU A 181 19.71 0.14 8.03
C LEU A 181 20.07 0.34 6.56
N ILE A 182 19.59 -0.57 5.69
CA ILE A 182 19.78 -0.50 4.23
C ILE A 182 19.25 0.84 3.67
N SER A 183 18.05 1.26 4.08
CA SER A 183 17.45 2.53 3.66
C SER A 183 18.25 3.75 4.13
N ALA A 184 18.84 3.68 5.33
CA ALA A 184 19.68 4.74 5.89
C ALA A 184 21.07 4.81 5.25
N GLY A 185 21.43 3.86 4.36
CA GLY A 185 22.75 3.77 3.74
C GLY A 185 23.83 3.22 4.66
N GLN A 186 23.44 2.44 5.68
CA GLN A 186 24.32 1.73 6.61
C GLN A 186 24.44 0.24 6.27
#